data_AF-A0A7X0GE36-F1
#
_entry.id   AF-A0A7X0GE36-F1
#
_cell.length_a   1.000
_cell.length_b   1.000
_cell.length_c   1.000
_cell.angle_alpha   90.00
_cell.angle_beta   90.00
_cell.angle_gamma   90.00
#
_symmetry.space_group_name_H-M   'P 1'
#
loop_
_entity.id
_entity.type
_entity.pdbx_description
1 polymer ?
#
loop_
_entity_poly.entity_id
_entity_poly.type
_entity_poly.pdbx_seq_one_letter_code
_entity_poly.pdbx_strand_id
1 'polypeptide(L)'
;MEHQTMTSAPALGATLKPRQLTMMGLGSAIGAGLFIGSGAGIQAAGPAVLISYLVAGTLIILVMWALGEMAAAKPDSGAFSVYTARAFGAVAGATVGWLWWLQLVVVIAAEALGAAGLLSTVFPALPVWLMTFVFIAILTAVNLTRVKNFGEFEFWFALLKVAAIIGFLVIGVALLCGWLPGVPSPGLVNFTGGDLAPHGFAGIATALFVVAFAFGGTEIVSVAAAETQEPARSVRKAVRTVLWRILVFYIGSIFVIAAVVPVGSPGLKSPFAAVLETAGMPGAATAITLVAVAALLSALNANLYGASRMAFSLAERGEAPRVLASLSKARVPAVAVLASVSFGVVTAVLEVAFPDKVLPVLLNIVGSTSLLVWTSALLAQLALRLRADREGTVLPLRMAGFPWLTGLGLLILVAIFAVGFIGEDSRPQLLSTFGLVAVLAVANWLHHRSAKAREHTGASVIAEAPVLID
;
A
#
# COMPACT_ATOMS: atom_id res chain seq x y z
N MET A 1 -23.57 9.54 45.18
CA MET A 1 -22.38 9.09 44.41
C MET A 1 -22.86 8.04 43.42
N GLU A 2 -23.35 8.46 42.26
CA GLU A 2 -23.72 7.54 41.18
C GLU A 2 -22.45 7.08 40.47
N HIS A 3 -22.22 5.78 40.46
CA HIS A 3 -21.21 5.15 39.63
C HIS A 3 -21.60 5.32 38.16
N GLN A 4 -20.99 6.30 37.49
CA GLN A 4 -20.93 6.31 36.03
C GLN A 4 -20.24 5.02 35.57
N THR A 5 -21.03 4.09 35.07
CA THR A 5 -20.56 2.91 34.36
C THR A 5 -19.94 3.42 33.06
N MET A 6 -18.61 3.57 33.05
CA MET A 6 -17.87 3.74 31.80
C MET A 6 -18.13 2.48 30.97
N THR A 7 -19.04 2.56 30.00
CA THR A 7 -19.19 1.56 28.94
C THR A 7 -17.83 1.40 28.29
N SER A 8 -17.17 0.26 28.55
CA SER A 8 -15.90 -0.08 27.93
C SER A 8 -16.09 -0.07 26.41
N ALA A 9 -15.31 0.77 25.73
CA ALA A 9 -15.31 0.80 24.27
C ALA A 9 -15.04 -0.63 23.74
N PRO A 10 -15.72 -1.05 22.66
CA PRO A 10 -15.56 -2.38 22.10
C PRO A 10 -14.12 -2.62 21.65
N ALA A 11 -13.32 -3.28 22.50
CA ALA A 11 -11.93 -3.57 22.18
C ALA A 11 -11.82 -4.76 21.21
N LEU A 12 -11.09 -4.54 20.10
CA LEU A 12 -10.72 -5.57 19.13
C LEU A 12 -10.07 -6.78 19.83
N GLY A 13 -10.42 -8.00 19.39
CA GLY A 13 -9.84 -9.22 19.95
C GLY A 13 -8.40 -9.44 19.49
N ALA A 14 -7.54 -9.91 20.42
CA ALA A 14 -6.13 -10.28 20.23
C ALA A 14 -5.28 -9.25 19.47
N THR A 15 -4.58 -8.38 20.21
CA THR A 15 -3.56 -7.48 19.66
C THR A 15 -2.39 -8.30 19.11
N LEU A 16 -2.10 -8.17 17.81
CA LEU A 16 -0.91 -8.76 17.22
C LEU A 16 0.34 -8.25 17.93
N LYS A 17 1.30 -9.14 18.17
CA LYS A 17 2.61 -8.74 18.72
C LYS A 17 3.32 -7.80 17.73
N PRO A 18 4.17 -6.85 18.18
CA PRO A 18 4.92 -5.96 17.28
C PRO A 18 5.73 -6.71 16.19
N ARG A 19 6.26 -7.89 16.52
CA ARG A 19 6.90 -8.80 15.53
C ARG A 19 5.92 -9.24 14.44
N GLN A 20 4.68 -9.56 14.78
CA GLN A 20 3.65 -9.99 13.84
C GLN A 20 3.21 -8.82 12.95
N LEU A 21 3.05 -7.61 13.50
CA LEU A 21 2.78 -6.39 12.71
C LEU A 21 3.93 -6.07 11.75
N THR A 22 5.17 -6.24 12.20
CA THR A 22 6.36 -6.07 11.34
C THR A 22 6.38 -7.10 10.21
N MET A 23 6.15 -8.39 10.51
CA MET A 23 6.09 -9.44 9.49
C MET A 23 4.94 -9.24 8.51
N MET A 24 3.81 -8.72 8.98
CA MET A 24 2.66 -8.37 8.15
C MET A 24 2.99 -7.20 7.20
N GLY A 25 3.66 -6.15 7.68
CA GLY A 25 4.13 -5.04 6.83
C GLY A 25 5.26 -5.45 5.86
N LEU A 26 6.07 -6.46 6.21
CA LEU A 26 7.02 -7.06 5.28
C LEU A 26 6.29 -7.89 4.20
N GLY A 27 5.28 -8.66 4.60
CA GLY A 27 4.46 -9.51 3.72
C GLY A 27 3.59 -8.74 2.74
N SER A 28 3.06 -7.57 3.15
CA SER A 28 2.24 -6.68 2.31
C SER A 28 3.03 -5.97 1.22
N ALA A 29 4.32 -5.67 1.47
CA ALA A 29 5.16 -4.99 0.49
C ALA A 29 5.40 -5.84 -0.76
N ILE A 30 5.65 -7.15 -0.59
CA ILE A 30 5.92 -8.07 -1.70
C ILE A 30 4.62 -8.73 -2.13
N GLY A 31 3.98 -8.14 -3.13
CA GLY A 31 2.74 -8.61 -3.75
C GLY A 31 2.71 -8.32 -5.26
N ALA A 32 1.54 -7.97 -5.77
CA ALA A 32 1.32 -7.72 -7.19
C ALA A 32 2.24 -6.62 -7.73
N GLY A 33 2.64 -5.66 -6.90
CA GLY A 33 3.47 -4.54 -7.35
C GLY A 33 4.89 -4.94 -7.76
N LEU A 34 5.43 -6.02 -7.19
CA LEU A 34 6.71 -6.58 -7.66
C LEU A 34 6.48 -7.57 -8.80
N PHE A 35 5.59 -8.54 -8.65
CA PHE A 35 5.48 -9.64 -9.62
C PHE A 35 4.80 -9.25 -10.93
N ILE A 36 3.84 -8.32 -10.90
CA ILE A 36 3.08 -7.87 -12.07
C ILE A 36 3.41 -6.42 -12.39
N GLY A 37 3.52 -5.57 -11.36
CA GLY A 37 3.89 -4.16 -11.50
C GLY A 37 5.26 -3.96 -12.14
N SER A 38 6.18 -4.92 -12.01
CA SER A 38 7.45 -4.93 -12.75
C SER A 38 7.24 -4.90 -14.27
N GLY A 39 6.40 -5.80 -14.78
CA GLY A 39 6.07 -5.88 -16.20
C GLY A 39 5.35 -4.64 -16.70
N ALA A 40 4.35 -4.16 -15.94
CA ALA A 40 3.63 -2.93 -16.27
C ALA A 40 4.54 -1.69 -16.25
N GLY A 41 5.47 -1.61 -15.30
CA GLY A 41 6.46 -0.53 -15.23
C GLY A 41 7.46 -0.56 -16.39
N ILE A 42 7.95 -1.75 -16.77
CA ILE A 42 8.82 -1.92 -17.95
C ILE A 42 8.06 -1.61 -19.23
N GLN A 43 6.79 -1.98 -19.34
CA GLN A 43 5.95 -1.63 -20.49
C GLN A 43 5.78 -0.11 -20.62
N ALA A 44 5.66 0.61 -19.50
CA ALA A 44 5.46 2.05 -19.49
C ALA A 44 6.74 2.87 -19.67
N ALA A 45 7.88 2.43 -19.13
CA ALA A 45 9.11 3.22 -19.09
C ALA A 45 10.32 2.55 -19.77
N GLY A 46 10.19 1.31 -20.24
CA GLY A 46 11.32 0.51 -20.70
C GLY A 46 12.36 0.27 -19.58
N PRO A 47 13.64 0.07 -19.94
CA PRO A 47 14.72 -0.05 -18.96
C PRO A 47 14.84 1.13 -17.98
N ALA A 48 14.41 2.34 -18.39
CA ALA A 48 14.37 3.52 -17.53
C ALA A 48 13.37 3.40 -16.35
N VAL A 49 12.57 2.34 -16.28
CA VAL A 49 11.77 2.00 -15.09
C VAL A 49 12.60 1.99 -13.80
N LEU A 50 13.90 1.66 -13.88
CA LEU A 50 14.81 1.68 -12.72
C LEU A 50 14.91 3.07 -12.08
N ILE A 51 14.82 4.14 -12.87
CA ILE A 51 14.78 5.52 -12.37
C ILE A 51 13.53 5.71 -11.51
N SER A 52 12.38 5.23 -11.97
CA SER A 52 11.11 5.27 -11.22
C SER A 52 11.23 4.54 -9.88
N TYR A 53 11.81 3.34 -9.86
CA TYR A 53 12.07 2.59 -8.63
C TYR A 53 13.05 3.29 -7.68
N LEU A 54 14.11 3.93 -8.18
CA LEU A 54 15.05 4.69 -7.35
C LEU A 54 14.41 5.95 -6.75
N VAL A 55 13.63 6.69 -7.54
CA VAL A 55 12.93 7.90 -7.10
C VAL A 55 11.86 7.57 -6.07
N ALA A 56 10.96 6.63 -6.39
CA ALA A 56 9.92 6.20 -5.45
C ALA A 56 10.51 5.49 -4.22
N GLY A 57 11.59 4.73 -4.39
CA GLY A 57 12.32 4.07 -3.30
C GLY A 57 12.95 5.07 -2.34
N THR A 58 13.50 6.17 -2.87
CA THR A 58 14.01 7.27 -2.04
C THR A 58 12.86 7.96 -1.31
N LEU A 59 11.77 8.26 -2.01
CA LEU A 59 10.59 8.90 -1.43
C LEU A 59 10.01 8.09 -0.27
N ILE A 60 9.79 6.79 -0.44
CA ILE A 60 9.20 5.96 0.62
C ILE A 60 10.10 5.87 1.86
N ILE A 61 11.43 5.88 1.69
CA ILE A 61 12.36 5.91 2.83
C ILE A 61 12.22 7.22 3.62
N LEU A 62 12.04 8.35 2.95
CA LEU A 62 11.78 9.64 3.59
C LEU A 62 10.42 9.64 4.33
N VAL A 63 9.38 9.09 3.70
CA VAL A 63 8.05 8.92 4.30
C VAL A 63 8.10 8.03 5.54
N MET A 64 8.82 6.90 5.49
CA MET A 64 9.02 6.01 6.63
C MET A 64 9.69 6.70 7.81
N TRP A 65 10.71 7.53 7.55
CA TRP A 65 11.35 8.33 8.59
C TRP A 65 10.39 9.35 9.21
N ALA A 66 9.63 10.04 8.37
CA ALA A 66 8.66 11.04 8.81
C ALA A 66 7.54 10.42 9.67
N LEU A 67 6.98 9.28 9.23
CA LEU A 67 5.99 8.53 9.99
C LEU A 67 6.57 7.96 11.27
N GLY A 68 7.78 7.40 11.24
CA GLY A 68 8.45 6.90 12.42
C GLY A 68 8.61 7.98 13.50
N GLU A 69 9.00 9.20 13.12
CA GLU A 69 9.08 10.34 14.04
C GLU A 69 7.72 10.66 14.68
N MET A 70 6.66 10.81 13.87
CA MET A 70 5.32 11.13 14.36
C MET A 70 4.74 10.03 15.25
N ALA A 71 4.96 8.76 14.86
CA ALA A 71 4.50 7.60 15.61
C ALA A 71 5.27 7.40 16.92
N ALA A 72 6.57 7.68 16.95
CA ALA A 72 7.35 7.62 18.18
C ALA A 72 6.95 8.72 19.16
N ALA A 73 6.57 9.90 18.66
CA ALA A 73 6.12 11.01 19.47
C ALA A 73 4.75 10.75 20.11
N LYS A 74 3.81 10.20 19.35
CA LYS A 74 2.47 9.90 19.87
C LYS A 74 1.82 8.75 19.08
N PRO A 75 2.08 7.49 19.48
CA PRO A 75 1.57 6.30 18.82
C PRO A 75 0.07 6.33 18.61
N ASP A 76 -0.36 6.06 17.37
CA ASP A 76 -1.77 5.97 17.05
C ASP A 76 -2.01 5.06 15.83
N SER A 77 -2.92 4.10 15.99
CA SER A 77 -3.28 3.12 14.96
C SER A 77 -3.94 3.74 13.72
N GLY A 78 -4.50 4.95 13.82
CA GLY A 78 -5.03 5.68 12.67
C GLY A 78 -3.95 6.29 11.76
N ALA A 79 -2.67 6.18 12.13
CA ALA A 79 -1.48 6.57 11.38
C ALA A 79 -1.65 7.88 10.58
N PHE A 80 -1.61 7.80 9.24
CA PHE A 80 -1.73 8.94 8.33
C PHE A 80 -2.90 9.87 8.68
N SER A 81 -4.09 9.30 8.86
CA SER A 81 -5.31 10.05 9.15
C SER A 81 -5.17 10.87 10.44
N VAL A 82 -4.62 10.27 11.50
CA VAL A 82 -4.48 10.93 12.80
C VAL A 82 -3.38 11.99 12.78
N TYR A 83 -2.23 11.70 12.19
CA TYR A 83 -1.15 12.67 12.12
C TYR A 83 -1.54 13.89 11.26
N THR A 84 -2.23 13.66 10.14
CA THR A 84 -2.83 14.75 9.35
C THR A 84 -3.89 15.51 10.16
N ALA A 85 -4.75 14.84 10.93
CA ALA A 85 -5.73 15.51 11.79
C ALA A 85 -5.08 16.45 12.81
N ARG A 86 -3.98 16.01 13.45
CA ARG A 86 -3.24 16.80 14.44
C ARG A 86 -2.51 17.99 13.80
N ALA A 87 -2.05 17.83 12.57
CA ALA A 87 -1.36 18.88 11.82
C ALA A 87 -2.34 19.95 11.31
N PHE A 88 -3.43 19.53 10.66
CA PHE A 88 -4.27 20.38 9.82
C PHE A 88 -5.77 20.37 10.17
N GLY A 89 -6.19 19.63 11.21
CA GLY A 89 -7.57 19.57 11.69
C GLY A 89 -8.37 18.36 11.21
N ALA A 90 -9.55 18.15 11.81
CA ALA A 90 -10.36 16.94 11.66
C ALA A 90 -10.73 16.61 10.19
N VAL A 91 -11.15 17.61 9.40
CA VAL A 91 -11.54 17.43 7.99
C VAL A 91 -10.38 16.87 7.16
N ALA A 92 -9.17 17.38 7.33
CA ALA A 92 -7.99 16.89 6.62
C ALA A 92 -7.65 15.46 7.04
N GLY A 93 -7.74 15.16 8.34
CA GLY A 93 -7.54 13.82 8.86
C GLY A 93 -8.56 12.80 8.35
N ALA A 94 -9.84 13.16 8.33
CA ALA A 94 -10.93 12.33 7.81
C ALA A 94 -10.75 12.07 6.30
N THR A 95 -10.39 13.10 5.53
CA THR A 95 -10.13 13.01 4.09
C THR A 95 -9.01 12.02 3.79
N VAL A 96 -7.86 12.16 4.47
CA VAL A 96 -6.74 11.23 4.32
C VAL A 96 -7.11 9.82 4.80
N GLY A 97 -7.91 9.69 5.85
CA GLY A 97 -8.38 8.39 6.33
C GLY A 97 -9.25 7.65 5.32
N TRP A 98 -10.21 8.35 4.70
CA TRP A 98 -11.04 7.79 3.63
C TRP A 98 -10.21 7.47 2.38
N LEU A 99 -9.28 8.35 2.00
CA LEU A 99 -8.37 8.12 0.88
C LEU A 99 -7.53 6.86 1.11
N TRP A 100 -6.98 6.70 2.31
CA TRP A 100 -6.18 5.54 2.66
C TRP A 100 -7.01 4.25 2.76
N TRP A 101 -8.23 4.31 3.29
CA TRP A 101 -9.14 3.17 3.26
C TRP A 101 -9.49 2.75 1.82
N LEU A 102 -9.83 3.72 0.95
CA LEU A 102 -10.09 3.47 -0.47
C LEU A 102 -8.87 2.86 -1.17
N GLN A 103 -7.68 3.37 -0.88
CA GLN A 103 -6.43 2.80 -1.36
C GLN A 103 -6.32 1.31 -0.98
N LEU A 104 -6.52 0.97 0.30
CA LEU A 104 -6.42 -0.41 0.78
C LEU A 104 -7.44 -1.35 0.11
N VAL A 105 -8.68 -0.92 -0.11
CA VAL A 105 -9.69 -1.78 -0.78
C VAL A 105 -9.39 -1.99 -2.26
N VAL A 106 -8.80 -1.00 -2.93
CA VAL A 106 -8.33 -1.14 -4.32
C VAL A 106 -7.11 -2.06 -4.38
N VAL A 107 -6.21 -2.02 -3.39
CA VAL A 107 -5.10 -2.99 -3.28
C VAL A 107 -5.63 -4.41 -3.17
N ILE A 108 -6.61 -4.67 -2.30
CA ILE A 108 -7.23 -6.00 -2.15
C ILE A 108 -7.73 -6.53 -3.51
N ALA A 109 -8.40 -5.67 -4.27
CA ALA A 109 -8.88 -6.01 -5.61
C ALA A 109 -7.73 -6.29 -6.60
N ALA A 110 -6.69 -5.45 -6.61
CA ALA A 110 -5.52 -5.61 -7.48
C ALA A 110 -4.74 -6.90 -7.17
N GLU A 111 -4.57 -7.25 -5.90
CA GLU A 111 -3.90 -8.47 -5.47
C GLU A 111 -4.71 -9.72 -5.87
N ALA A 112 -6.04 -9.70 -5.68
CA ALA A 112 -6.91 -10.81 -6.08
C ALA A 112 -6.93 -11.03 -7.60
N LEU A 113 -7.05 -9.94 -8.36
CA LEU A 113 -7.07 -9.98 -9.83
C LEU A 113 -5.70 -10.38 -10.38
N GLY A 114 -4.62 -9.84 -9.80
CA GLY A 114 -3.26 -10.20 -10.16
C GLY A 114 -2.94 -11.67 -9.88
N ALA A 115 -3.37 -12.20 -8.73
CA ALA A 115 -3.19 -13.60 -8.39
C ALA A 115 -3.92 -14.51 -9.38
N ALA A 116 -5.14 -14.15 -9.76
CA ALA A 116 -5.91 -14.87 -10.77
C ALA A 116 -5.27 -14.78 -12.16
N GLY A 117 -4.78 -13.61 -12.56
CA GLY A 117 -4.06 -13.41 -13.82
C GLY A 117 -2.81 -14.28 -13.90
N LEU A 118 -1.98 -14.30 -12.85
CA LEU A 118 -0.81 -15.18 -12.77
C LEU A 118 -1.20 -16.66 -12.76
N LEU A 119 -2.23 -17.06 -12.02
CA LEU A 119 -2.64 -18.46 -11.99
C LEU A 119 -3.18 -18.94 -13.34
N SER A 120 -3.82 -18.04 -14.11
CA SER A 120 -4.33 -18.34 -15.45
C SER A 120 -3.23 -18.69 -16.46
N THR A 121 -1.99 -18.23 -16.25
CA THR A 121 -0.86 -18.62 -17.13
C THR A 121 -0.43 -20.07 -16.91
N VAL A 122 -0.72 -20.64 -15.73
CA VAL A 122 -0.46 -22.04 -15.38
C VAL A 122 -1.67 -22.93 -15.65
N PHE A 123 -2.87 -22.42 -15.36
CA PHE A 123 -4.14 -23.13 -15.54
C PHE A 123 -5.11 -22.33 -16.44
N PRO A 124 -4.91 -22.31 -17.77
CA PRO A 124 -5.68 -21.46 -18.69
C PRO A 124 -7.17 -21.80 -18.77
N ALA A 125 -7.56 -23.00 -18.34
CA ALA A 125 -8.96 -23.44 -18.31
C ALA A 125 -9.80 -22.70 -17.27
N LEU A 126 -9.17 -22.03 -16.29
CA LEU A 126 -9.87 -21.30 -15.24
C LEU A 126 -10.00 -19.82 -15.63
N PRO A 127 -11.22 -19.27 -15.75
CA PRO A 127 -11.41 -17.85 -16.02
C PRO A 127 -10.89 -16.97 -14.90
N VAL A 128 -10.19 -15.88 -15.26
CA VAL A 128 -9.60 -14.93 -14.30
C VAL A 128 -10.64 -14.39 -13.32
N TRP A 129 -11.77 -13.90 -13.82
CA TRP A 129 -12.85 -13.35 -12.98
C TRP A 129 -13.36 -14.33 -11.91
N LEU A 130 -13.46 -15.62 -12.27
CA LEU A 130 -13.95 -16.66 -11.37
C LEU A 130 -12.94 -16.93 -10.26
N MET A 131 -11.66 -17.05 -10.62
CA MET A 131 -10.58 -17.20 -9.64
C MET A 131 -10.48 -15.97 -8.73
N THR A 132 -10.60 -14.75 -9.26
CA THR A 132 -10.64 -13.52 -8.46
C THR A 132 -11.76 -13.56 -7.43
N PHE A 133 -12.99 -13.92 -7.85
CA PHE A 133 -14.13 -14.05 -6.95
C PHE A 133 -13.89 -15.13 -5.87
N VAL A 134 -13.38 -16.29 -6.25
CA VAL A 134 -13.09 -17.40 -5.32
C VAL A 134 -12.04 -17.00 -4.29
N PHE A 135 -10.95 -16.37 -4.70
CA PHE A 135 -9.92 -15.87 -3.78
C PHE A 135 -10.51 -14.88 -2.79
N ILE A 136 -11.30 -13.92 -3.26
CA ILE A 136 -11.96 -12.94 -2.40
C ILE A 136 -12.89 -13.65 -1.41
N ALA A 137 -13.71 -14.59 -1.85
CA ALA A 137 -14.65 -15.32 -0.99
C ALA A 137 -13.92 -16.11 0.10
N ILE A 138 -12.87 -16.85 -0.25
CA ILE A 138 -12.05 -17.63 0.68
C ILE A 138 -11.39 -16.70 1.70
N LEU A 139 -10.73 -15.64 1.25
CA LEU A 139 -10.00 -14.73 2.14
C LEU A 139 -10.95 -13.94 3.05
N THR A 140 -12.16 -13.64 2.58
CA THR A 140 -13.24 -13.06 3.40
C THR A 140 -13.65 -14.03 4.51
N ALA A 141 -13.90 -15.30 4.17
CA ALA A 141 -14.25 -16.32 5.15
C ALA A 141 -13.15 -16.46 6.22
N VAL A 142 -11.87 -16.50 5.81
CA VAL A 142 -10.74 -16.52 6.74
C VAL A 142 -10.74 -15.29 7.65
N ASN A 143 -10.93 -14.09 7.11
CA ASN A 143 -10.91 -12.83 7.88
C ASN A 143 -12.11 -12.65 8.81
N LEU A 144 -13.21 -13.35 8.59
CA LEU A 144 -14.36 -13.37 9.50
C LEU A 144 -14.18 -14.34 10.68
N THR A 145 -13.18 -15.23 10.63
CA THR A 145 -12.84 -16.13 11.74
C THR A 145 -11.81 -15.54 12.69
N ARG A 146 -11.78 -16.02 13.95
CA ARG A 146 -10.76 -15.61 14.94
C ARG A 146 -9.44 -16.34 14.65
N VAL A 147 -8.57 -15.77 13.84
CA VAL A 147 -7.28 -16.39 13.49
C VAL A 147 -6.23 -16.10 14.58
N LYS A 148 -6.02 -17.05 15.50
CA LYS A 148 -4.97 -16.97 16.54
C LYS A 148 -3.53 -17.04 15.97
N ASN A 149 -3.35 -17.63 14.78
CA ASN A 149 -2.05 -17.89 14.18
C ASN A 149 -1.73 -17.01 12.96
N PHE A 150 -2.45 -15.91 12.77
CA PHE A 150 -2.32 -15.04 11.59
C PHE A 150 -0.86 -14.63 11.30
N GLY A 151 -0.14 -14.15 12.32
CA GLY A 151 1.24 -13.71 12.16
C GLY A 151 2.27 -14.82 11.92
N GLU A 152 1.93 -16.08 12.20
CA GLU A 152 2.83 -17.22 11.90
C GLU A 152 2.71 -17.65 10.44
N PHE A 153 1.50 -17.72 9.90
CA PHE A 153 1.29 -17.98 8.46
C PHE A 153 1.97 -16.91 7.61
N GLU A 154 1.79 -15.63 7.95
CA GLU A 154 2.45 -14.54 7.24
C GLU A 154 3.99 -14.62 7.32
N PHE A 155 4.55 -15.11 8.43
CA PHE A 155 5.99 -15.32 8.53
C PHE A 155 6.49 -16.37 7.53
N TRP A 156 5.81 -17.51 7.43
CA TRP A 156 6.17 -18.56 6.48
C TRP A 156 5.99 -18.12 5.03
N PHE A 157 4.89 -17.42 4.72
CA PHE A 157 4.70 -16.83 3.40
C PHE A 157 5.79 -15.81 3.07
N ALA A 158 6.15 -14.92 3.99
CA ALA A 158 7.23 -13.96 3.78
C ALA A 158 8.58 -14.64 3.52
N LEU A 159 8.89 -15.74 4.25
CA LEU A 159 10.11 -16.52 4.03
C LEU A 159 10.13 -17.16 2.64
N LEU A 160 9.02 -17.78 2.23
CA LEU A 160 8.87 -18.39 0.89
C LEU A 160 9.09 -17.35 -0.22
N LYS A 161 8.46 -16.16 -0.09
CA LYS A 161 8.61 -15.05 -1.04
C LYS A 161 10.08 -14.64 -1.19
N VAL A 162 10.77 -14.42 -0.07
CA VAL A 162 12.17 -13.97 -0.07
C VAL A 162 13.08 -15.03 -0.67
N ALA A 163 12.92 -16.30 -0.30
CA ALA A 163 13.71 -17.39 -0.85
C ALA A 163 13.54 -17.51 -2.37
N ALA A 164 12.30 -17.40 -2.87
CA ALA A 164 12.02 -17.47 -4.29
C ALA A 164 12.63 -16.29 -5.08
N ILE A 165 12.57 -15.07 -4.53
CA ILE A 165 13.20 -13.89 -5.16
C ILE A 165 14.73 -14.03 -5.17
N ILE A 166 15.34 -14.53 -4.09
CA ILE A 166 16.80 -14.77 -4.07
C ILE A 166 17.18 -15.81 -5.12
N GLY A 167 16.44 -16.93 -5.20
CA GLY A 167 16.65 -17.95 -6.23
C GLY A 167 16.51 -17.38 -7.65
N PHE A 168 15.47 -16.59 -7.89
CA PHE A 168 15.27 -15.86 -9.14
C PHE A 168 16.46 -14.97 -9.50
N LEU A 169 16.97 -14.18 -8.55
CA LEU A 169 18.11 -13.29 -8.78
C LEU A 169 19.38 -14.07 -9.11
N VAL A 170 19.66 -15.17 -8.40
CA VAL A 170 20.82 -16.03 -8.67
C VAL A 170 20.74 -16.59 -10.09
N ILE A 171 19.58 -17.11 -10.48
CA ILE A 171 19.36 -17.67 -11.82
C ILE A 171 19.46 -16.58 -12.88
N GLY A 172 18.83 -15.42 -12.65
CA GLY A 172 18.84 -14.29 -13.57
C GLY A 172 20.24 -13.74 -13.80
N VAL A 173 21.05 -13.59 -12.74
CA VAL A 173 22.46 -13.18 -12.88
C VAL A 173 23.27 -14.24 -13.63
N ALA A 174 23.08 -15.53 -13.31
CA ALA A 174 23.74 -16.61 -14.04
C ALA A 174 23.38 -16.61 -15.54
N LEU A 175 22.12 -16.33 -15.88
CA LEU A 175 21.66 -16.17 -17.26
C LEU A 175 22.37 -15.00 -17.95
N LEU A 176 22.38 -13.82 -17.32
CA LEU A 176 23.02 -12.62 -17.87
C LEU A 176 24.54 -12.78 -18.04
N CYS A 177 25.20 -13.48 -17.13
CA CYS A 177 26.63 -13.75 -17.22
C CYS A 177 26.99 -14.91 -18.16
N GLY A 178 26.01 -15.60 -18.75
CA GLY A 178 26.24 -16.75 -19.63
C GLY A 178 26.78 -17.99 -18.91
N TRP A 179 26.48 -18.13 -17.62
CA TRP A 179 26.90 -19.26 -16.80
C TRP A 179 25.99 -20.48 -16.92
N LEU A 180 24.83 -20.34 -17.57
CA LEU A 180 23.87 -21.43 -17.77
C LEU A 180 24.28 -22.30 -18.99
N PRO A 181 24.53 -23.61 -18.80
CA PRO A 181 24.93 -24.49 -19.90
C PRO A 181 23.85 -24.59 -20.97
N GLY A 182 24.22 -24.39 -22.24
CA GLY A 182 23.30 -24.56 -23.37
C GLY A 182 22.26 -23.45 -23.56
N VAL A 183 22.33 -22.37 -22.76
CA VAL A 183 21.44 -21.22 -22.86
C VAL A 183 22.25 -19.97 -23.21
N PRO A 184 22.00 -19.34 -24.37
CA PRO A 184 22.72 -18.11 -24.73
C PRO A 184 22.34 -16.97 -23.80
N SER A 185 23.34 -16.21 -23.35
CA SER A 185 23.08 -15.02 -22.56
C SER A 185 22.43 -13.93 -23.44
N PRO A 186 21.30 -13.33 -23.02
CA PRO A 186 20.75 -12.15 -23.67
C PRO A 186 21.61 -10.89 -23.44
N GLY A 187 22.57 -10.95 -22.50
CA GLY A 187 23.43 -9.82 -22.15
C GLY A 187 22.62 -8.60 -21.67
N LEU A 188 23.09 -7.42 -22.05
CA LEU A 188 22.42 -6.13 -21.75
C LEU A 188 21.82 -5.50 -23.01
N VAL A 189 21.44 -6.32 -24.01
CA VAL A 189 20.98 -5.81 -25.31
C VAL A 189 19.75 -4.91 -25.20
N ASN A 190 18.85 -5.18 -24.24
CA ASN A 190 17.70 -4.31 -24.01
C ASN A 190 18.07 -2.94 -23.41
N PHE A 191 19.26 -2.81 -22.79
CA PHE A 191 19.79 -1.54 -22.29
C PHE A 191 20.66 -0.80 -23.31
N THR A 192 21.34 -1.51 -24.21
CA THR A 192 22.33 -0.91 -25.13
C THR A 192 21.89 -0.87 -26.58
N GLY A 193 20.97 -1.75 -26.98
CA GLY A 193 20.55 -1.96 -28.38
C GLY A 193 19.26 -1.26 -28.78
N GLY A 194 18.58 -0.56 -27.87
CA GLY A 194 17.31 0.13 -28.12
C GLY A 194 17.16 1.41 -27.30
N ASP A 195 15.96 2.01 -27.36
CA ASP A 195 15.65 3.20 -26.56
C ASP A 195 15.49 2.82 -25.08
N LEU A 196 16.33 3.40 -24.22
CA LEU A 196 16.27 3.21 -22.76
C LEU A 196 14.96 3.71 -22.16
N ALA A 197 14.36 4.75 -22.76
CA ALA A 197 13.13 5.38 -22.30
C ALA A 197 12.19 5.62 -23.50
N PRO A 198 11.56 4.56 -24.04
CA PRO A 198 10.79 4.62 -25.29
C PRO A 198 9.60 5.59 -25.25
N HIS A 199 9.10 5.90 -24.05
CA HIS A 199 8.02 6.85 -23.81
C HIS A 199 8.50 8.11 -23.06
N GLY A 200 9.80 8.36 -23.02
CA GLY A 200 10.45 9.50 -22.38
C GLY A 200 10.06 9.68 -20.90
N PHE A 201 10.05 10.94 -20.45
CA PHE A 201 9.67 11.29 -19.07
C PHE A 201 8.21 10.97 -18.74
N ALA A 202 7.30 10.99 -19.73
CA ALA A 202 5.90 10.64 -19.53
C ALA A 202 5.73 9.16 -19.17
N GLY A 203 6.49 8.27 -19.82
CA GLY A 203 6.57 6.85 -19.48
C GLY A 203 7.12 6.61 -18.08
N ILE A 204 8.19 7.31 -17.72
CA ILE A 204 8.79 7.27 -16.37
C ILE A 204 7.76 7.71 -15.31
N ALA A 205 7.00 8.78 -15.56
CA ALA A 205 5.94 9.22 -14.63
C ALA A 205 4.79 8.22 -14.52
N THR A 206 4.41 7.57 -15.62
CA THR A 206 3.39 6.51 -15.59
C THR A 206 3.87 5.30 -14.80
N ALA A 207 5.14 4.89 -15.01
CA ALA A 207 5.76 3.83 -14.22
C ALA A 207 5.87 4.19 -12.74
N LEU A 208 6.11 5.47 -12.38
CA LEU A 208 6.17 5.92 -10.99
C LEU A 208 4.89 5.60 -10.21
N PHE A 209 3.70 5.58 -10.84
CA PHE A 209 2.46 5.18 -10.16
C PHE A 209 2.45 3.68 -9.86
N VAL A 210 2.79 2.85 -10.83
CA VAL A 210 2.90 1.40 -10.66
C VAL A 210 3.95 1.05 -9.59
N VAL A 211 5.06 1.76 -9.59
CA VAL A 211 6.12 1.60 -8.60
C VAL A 211 5.68 2.09 -7.22
N ALA A 212 4.96 3.21 -7.13
CA ALA A 212 4.42 3.70 -5.87
C ALA A 212 3.42 2.70 -5.25
N PHE A 213 2.64 2.00 -6.09
CA PHE A 213 1.85 0.85 -5.63
C PHE A 213 2.75 -0.25 -5.05
N ALA A 214 3.85 -0.59 -5.73
CA ALA A 214 4.77 -1.65 -5.30
C ALA A 214 5.47 -1.41 -3.96
N PHE A 215 5.59 -0.15 -3.55
CA PHE A 215 6.13 0.23 -2.24
C PHE A 215 5.07 0.58 -1.19
N GLY A 216 3.82 0.79 -1.62
CA GLY A 216 2.70 1.05 -0.73
C GLY A 216 2.55 -0.03 0.34
N GLY A 217 2.35 0.39 1.58
CA GLY A 217 2.24 -0.48 2.75
C GLY A 217 3.56 -0.76 3.48
N THR A 218 4.73 -0.50 2.88
CA THR A 218 6.03 -0.61 3.58
C THR A 218 6.14 0.38 4.74
N GLU A 219 5.49 1.53 4.62
CA GLU A 219 5.35 2.56 5.64
C GLU A 219 4.84 2.06 6.99
N ILE A 220 3.95 1.06 7.01
CA ILE A 220 3.31 0.55 8.24
C ILE A 220 4.36 -0.07 9.17
N VAL A 221 5.45 -0.62 8.60
CA VAL A 221 6.56 -1.18 9.38
C VAL A 221 7.20 -0.11 10.27
N SER A 222 7.27 1.14 9.80
CA SER A 222 7.83 2.24 10.59
C SER A 222 6.94 2.63 11.77
N VAL A 223 5.62 2.61 11.59
CA VAL A 223 4.64 2.87 12.65
C VAL A 223 4.71 1.79 13.71
N ALA A 224 4.70 0.51 13.31
CA ALA A 224 4.82 -0.61 14.25
C ALA A 224 6.18 -0.62 14.98
N ALA A 225 7.26 -0.23 14.30
CA ALA A 225 8.58 -0.12 14.91
C ALA A 225 8.65 1.03 15.94
N ALA A 226 7.89 2.10 15.73
CA ALA A 226 7.84 3.24 16.63
C ALA A 226 7.07 2.95 17.94
N GLU A 227 6.23 1.91 17.98
CA GLU A 227 5.51 1.45 19.17
C GLU A 227 6.36 0.58 20.12
N THR A 228 7.64 0.36 19.81
CA THR A 228 8.54 -0.49 20.61
C THR A 228 9.18 0.27 21.77
N GLN A 229 9.80 -0.45 22.72
CA GLN A 229 10.50 0.16 23.86
C GLN A 229 11.67 1.09 23.47
N GLU A 230 12.31 0.82 22.32
CA GLU A 230 13.39 1.66 21.77
C GLU A 230 13.01 2.17 20.36
N PRO A 231 12.07 3.15 20.23
CA PRO A 231 11.51 3.56 18.94
C PRO A 231 12.58 3.99 17.93
N ALA A 232 13.55 4.80 18.37
CA ALA A 232 14.60 5.33 17.51
C ALA A 232 15.47 4.23 16.87
N ARG A 233 15.82 3.21 17.66
CA ARG A 233 16.63 2.08 17.20
C ARG A 233 15.81 1.17 16.27
N SER A 234 14.57 0.87 16.66
CA SER A 234 13.66 0.01 15.90
C SER A 234 13.29 0.62 14.55
N VAL A 235 12.94 1.91 14.49
CA VAL A 235 12.64 2.61 13.22
C VAL A 235 13.87 2.64 12.32
N ARG A 236 15.06 2.98 12.85
CA ARG A 236 16.30 2.97 12.05
C ARG A 236 16.58 1.58 11.46
N LYS A 237 16.37 0.51 12.24
CA LYS A 237 16.52 -0.86 11.76
C LYS A 237 15.49 -1.18 10.68
N ALA A 238 14.23 -0.83 10.89
CA ALA A 238 13.15 -1.03 9.92
C ALA A 238 13.45 -0.35 8.58
N VAL A 239 13.82 0.93 8.61
CA VAL A 239 14.18 1.70 7.40
C VAL A 239 15.37 1.05 6.67
N ARG A 240 16.43 0.67 7.39
CA ARG A 240 17.61 0.01 6.79
C ARG A 240 17.22 -1.32 6.14
N THR A 241 16.37 -2.12 6.80
CA THR A 241 15.90 -3.39 6.25
C THR A 241 15.05 -3.17 4.99
N VAL A 242 14.15 -2.18 4.98
CA VAL A 242 13.36 -1.85 3.78
C VAL A 242 14.26 -1.35 2.65
N LEU A 243 15.24 -0.50 2.93
CA LEU A 243 16.19 -0.02 1.91
C LEU A 243 16.91 -1.19 1.21
N TRP A 244 17.46 -2.14 1.98
CA TRP A 244 18.11 -3.31 1.40
C TRP A 244 17.16 -4.17 0.58
N ARG A 245 15.89 -4.32 1.02
CA ARG A 245 14.87 -5.02 0.26
C ARG A 245 14.55 -4.32 -1.06
N ILE A 246 14.43 -2.99 -1.06
CA ILE A 246 14.21 -2.20 -2.29
C ILE A 246 15.38 -2.40 -3.25
N LEU A 247 16.63 -2.24 -2.79
CA LEU A 247 17.81 -2.36 -3.64
C LEU A 247 18.02 -3.78 -4.19
N VAL A 248 17.85 -4.81 -3.36
CA VAL A 248 18.15 -6.19 -3.79
C VAL A 248 16.93 -6.79 -4.50
N PHE A 249 15.76 -6.79 -3.87
CA PHE A 249 14.60 -7.52 -4.38
C PHE A 249 13.84 -6.77 -5.46
N TYR A 250 13.73 -5.45 -5.38
CA TYR A 250 13.04 -4.68 -6.42
C TYR A 250 14.02 -4.29 -7.51
N ILE A 251 14.99 -3.41 -7.23
CA ILE A 251 15.93 -2.92 -8.26
C ILE A 251 16.66 -4.09 -8.92
N GLY A 252 17.18 -5.05 -8.14
CA GLY A 252 17.83 -6.25 -8.70
C GLY A 252 16.91 -7.07 -9.61
N SER A 253 15.68 -7.36 -9.19
CA SER A 253 14.77 -8.18 -10.01
C SER A 253 14.34 -7.44 -11.27
N ILE A 254 14.02 -6.14 -11.14
CA ILE A 254 13.63 -5.28 -12.26
C ILE A 254 14.78 -5.15 -13.27
N PHE A 255 16.02 -5.01 -12.80
CA PHE A 255 17.18 -4.97 -13.67
C PHE A 255 17.31 -6.25 -14.49
N VAL A 256 17.18 -7.42 -13.84
CA VAL A 256 17.21 -8.72 -14.52
C VAL A 256 16.08 -8.82 -15.54
N ILE A 257 14.85 -8.50 -15.15
CA ILE A 257 13.69 -8.58 -16.05
C ILE A 257 13.86 -7.63 -17.24
N ALA A 258 14.24 -6.37 -17.02
CA ALA A 258 14.44 -5.40 -18.08
C ALA A 258 15.60 -5.77 -19.02
N ALA A 259 16.62 -6.46 -18.51
CA ALA A 259 17.73 -6.95 -19.33
C ALA A 259 17.30 -8.11 -20.24
N VAL A 260 16.42 -8.99 -19.75
CA VAL A 260 16.06 -10.25 -20.43
C VAL A 260 14.80 -10.11 -21.29
N VAL A 261 13.75 -9.46 -20.78
CA VAL A 261 12.42 -9.42 -21.40
C VAL A 261 12.23 -8.09 -22.14
N PRO A 262 12.12 -8.09 -23.48
CA PRO A 262 11.94 -6.87 -24.25
C PRO A 262 10.60 -6.16 -23.97
N VAL A 263 10.59 -4.83 -24.12
CA VAL A 263 9.36 -4.02 -24.07
C VAL A 263 8.38 -4.51 -25.14
N GLY A 264 7.09 -4.62 -24.80
CA GLY A 264 6.06 -5.14 -25.71
C GLY A 264 5.95 -6.67 -25.75
N SER A 265 6.85 -7.41 -25.07
CA SER A 265 6.75 -8.86 -24.97
C SER A 265 5.53 -9.30 -24.16
N PRO A 266 4.77 -10.32 -24.62
CA PRO A 266 3.73 -10.96 -23.81
C PRO A 266 4.25 -11.49 -22.47
N GLY A 267 5.55 -11.79 -22.38
CA GLY A 267 6.22 -12.22 -21.15
C GLY A 267 6.14 -11.22 -20.01
N LEU A 268 5.88 -9.93 -20.29
CA LEU A 268 5.66 -8.91 -19.25
C LEU A 268 4.36 -9.10 -18.47
N LYS A 269 3.44 -9.99 -18.90
CA LYS A 269 2.30 -10.41 -18.06
C LYS A 269 2.71 -11.28 -16.87
N SER A 270 3.81 -12.05 -16.99
CA SER A 270 4.41 -12.85 -15.91
C SER A 270 5.94 -12.76 -15.99
N PRO A 271 6.52 -11.60 -15.67
CA PRO A 271 7.91 -11.27 -16.01
C PRO A 271 8.92 -12.18 -15.32
N PHE A 272 8.64 -12.60 -14.08
CA PHE A 272 9.50 -13.55 -13.36
C PHE A 272 9.52 -14.92 -14.05
N ALA A 273 8.36 -15.40 -14.52
CA ALA A 273 8.27 -16.67 -15.23
C ALA A 273 8.99 -16.58 -16.59
N ALA A 274 8.79 -15.49 -17.33
CA ALA A 274 9.40 -15.27 -18.65
C ALA A 274 10.94 -15.31 -18.62
N VAL A 275 11.55 -14.76 -17.56
CA VAL A 275 13.01 -14.85 -17.37
C VAL A 275 13.44 -16.30 -17.11
N LEU A 276 12.71 -17.06 -16.28
CA LEU A 276 13.04 -18.46 -15.97
C LEU A 276 12.79 -19.40 -17.15
N GLU A 277 11.81 -19.10 -18.01
CA GLU A 277 11.61 -19.77 -19.30
C GLU A 277 12.80 -19.52 -20.23
N THR A 278 13.26 -18.26 -20.30
CA THR A 278 14.46 -17.90 -21.07
C THR A 278 15.72 -18.58 -20.50
N ALA A 279 15.78 -18.80 -19.19
CA ALA A 279 16.83 -19.56 -18.52
C ALA A 279 16.78 -21.07 -18.82
N GLY A 280 15.78 -21.56 -19.57
CA GLY A 280 15.68 -22.95 -19.99
C GLY A 280 15.46 -23.94 -18.84
N MET A 281 14.95 -23.49 -17.69
CA MET A 281 14.76 -24.34 -16.49
C MET A 281 13.35 -24.94 -16.45
N PRO A 282 13.18 -26.26 -16.71
CA PRO A 282 11.86 -26.87 -16.74
C PRO A 282 11.15 -26.75 -15.38
N GLY A 283 9.89 -26.31 -15.39
CA GLY A 283 9.05 -26.18 -14.18
C GLY A 283 9.38 -24.99 -13.27
N ALA A 284 10.51 -24.29 -13.46
CA ALA A 284 10.89 -23.14 -12.65
C ALA A 284 9.92 -21.96 -12.85
N ALA A 285 9.47 -21.74 -14.09
CA ALA A 285 8.46 -20.75 -14.43
C ALA A 285 7.12 -21.00 -13.71
N THR A 286 6.65 -22.25 -13.68
CA THR A 286 5.46 -22.64 -12.93
C THR A 286 5.66 -22.44 -11.44
N ALA A 287 6.79 -22.87 -10.88
CA ALA A 287 7.09 -22.76 -9.46
C ALA A 287 7.12 -21.30 -8.98
N ILE A 288 7.82 -20.40 -9.70
CA ILE A 288 7.86 -18.98 -9.34
C ILE A 288 6.48 -18.33 -9.46
N THR A 289 5.67 -18.75 -10.44
CA THR A 289 4.32 -18.25 -10.64
C THR A 289 3.41 -18.66 -9.48
N LEU A 290 3.47 -19.92 -9.03
CA LEU A 290 2.71 -20.37 -7.86
C LEU A 290 3.15 -19.68 -6.56
N VAL A 291 4.46 -19.43 -6.40
CA VAL A 291 4.96 -18.62 -5.28
C VAL A 291 4.47 -17.18 -5.36
N ALA A 292 4.43 -16.59 -6.56
CA ALA A 292 3.89 -15.25 -6.77
C ALA A 292 2.39 -15.20 -6.42
N VAL A 293 1.59 -16.17 -6.86
CA VAL A 293 0.17 -16.28 -6.48
C VAL A 293 0.01 -16.33 -4.96
N ALA A 294 0.79 -17.19 -4.28
CA ALA A 294 0.79 -17.24 -2.82
C ALA A 294 1.23 -15.90 -2.19
N ALA A 295 2.18 -15.20 -2.81
CA ALA A 295 2.64 -13.89 -2.37
C ALA A 295 1.54 -12.83 -2.41
N LEU A 296 0.81 -12.78 -3.53
CA LEU A 296 -0.30 -11.86 -3.75
C LEU A 296 -1.46 -12.17 -2.79
N LEU A 297 -1.81 -13.43 -2.58
CA LEU A 297 -2.87 -13.82 -1.63
C LEU A 297 -2.53 -13.49 -0.18
N SER A 298 -1.26 -13.62 0.23
CA SER A 298 -0.80 -13.15 1.56
C SER A 298 -0.86 -11.62 1.66
N ALA A 299 -0.48 -10.89 0.60
CA ALA A 299 -0.60 -9.42 0.59
C ALA A 299 -2.08 -8.96 0.64
N LEU A 300 -2.98 -9.62 -0.10
CA LEU A 300 -4.42 -9.40 -0.05
C LEU A 300 -4.94 -9.52 1.39
N ASN A 301 -4.60 -10.63 2.06
CA ASN A 301 -5.00 -10.90 3.43
C ASN A 301 -4.53 -9.80 4.41
N ALA A 302 -3.28 -9.37 4.27
CA ALA A 302 -2.72 -8.29 5.07
C ALA A 302 -3.47 -6.95 4.84
N ASN A 303 -3.76 -6.61 3.58
CA ASN A 303 -4.48 -5.38 3.25
C ASN A 303 -5.95 -5.42 3.69
N LEU A 304 -6.62 -6.57 3.65
CA LEU A 304 -7.99 -6.73 4.17
C LEU A 304 -8.06 -6.52 5.69
N TYR A 305 -7.10 -7.05 6.42
CA TYR A 305 -6.96 -6.79 7.85
C TYR A 305 -6.71 -5.31 8.16
N GLY A 306 -5.91 -4.62 7.33
CA GLY A 306 -5.65 -3.18 7.44
C GLY A 306 -6.88 -2.34 7.12
N ALA A 307 -7.57 -2.62 6.02
CA ALA A 307 -8.75 -1.91 5.54
C ALA A 307 -9.88 -1.95 6.57
N SER A 308 -10.16 -3.14 7.11
CA SER A 308 -11.21 -3.33 8.11
C SER A 308 -10.95 -2.55 9.40
N ARG A 309 -9.68 -2.44 9.84
CA ARG A 309 -9.29 -1.63 11.01
C ARG A 309 -9.32 -0.14 10.74
N MET A 310 -8.95 0.29 9.54
CA MET A 310 -9.04 1.70 9.17
C MET A 310 -10.50 2.16 9.14
N ALA A 311 -11.39 1.38 8.52
CA ALA A 311 -12.83 1.64 8.56
C ALA A 311 -13.40 1.64 9.98
N PHE A 312 -12.97 0.69 10.82
CA PHE A 312 -13.34 0.66 12.24
C PHE A 312 -12.86 1.92 12.98
N SER A 313 -11.61 2.34 12.80
CA SER A 313 -11.04 3.55 13.41
C SER A 313 -11.73 4.84 12.94
N LEU A 314 -12.08 4.94 11.66
CA LEU A 314 -12.88 6.05 11.14
C LEU A 314 -14.26 6.10 11.82
N ALA A 315 -14.90 4.94 11.99
CA ALA A 315 -16.22 4.86 12.63
C ALA A 315 -16.18 5.17 14.13
N GLU A 316 -15.17 4.71 14.86
CA GLU A 316 -14.98 5.05 16.28
C GLU A 316 -14.78 6.55 16.51
N ARG A 317 -14.13 7.24 15.55
CA ARG A 317 -13.91 8.69 15.61
C ARG A 317 -15.10 9.51 15.07
N GLY A 318 -16.20 8.86 14.69
CA GLY A 318 -17.39 9.54 14.13
C GLY A 318 -17.21 10.05 12.69
N GLU A 319 -16.14 9.63 12.01
CA GLU A 319 -15.81 10.00 10.63
C GLU A 319 -16.38 9.02 9.58
N ALA A 320 -17.01 7.92 10.04
CA ALA A 320 -17.69 6.94 9.20
C ALA A 320 -18.95 6.38 9.90
N PRO A 321 -19.86 5.71 9.17
CA PRO A 321 -21.07 5.14 9.75
C PRO A 321 -20.78 4.21 10.94
N ARG A 322 -21.49 4.41 12.06
CA ARG A 322 -21.31 3.65 13.31
C ARG A 322 -21.39 2.13 13.14
N VAL A 323 -22.10 1.66 12.10
CA VAL A 323 -22.24 0.23 11.79
C VAL A 323 -20.88 -0.41 11.45
N LEU A 324 -19.92 0.34 10.92
CA LEU A 324 -18.55 -0.14 10.66
C LEU A 324 -17.74 -0.36 11.95
N ALA A 325 -18.13 0.26 13.06
CA ALA A 325 -17.56 0.02 14.40
C ALA A 325 -18.24 -1.16 15.13
N SER A 326 -19.20 -1.86 14.51
CA SER A 326 -19.83 -3.02 15.14
C SER A 326 -18.90 -4.24 15.12
N LEU A 327 -18.80 -4.94 16.25
CA LEU A 327 -17.99 -6.16 16.37
C LEU A 327 -18.87 -7.41 16.34
N SER A 328 -18.40 -8.45 15.66
CA SER A 328 -19.00 -9.79 15.70
C SER A 328 -18.72 -10.50 17.03
N LYS A 329 -19.36 -11.66 17.26
CA LYS A 329 -19.05 -12.54 18.41
C LYS A 329 -17.57 -12.96 18.48
N ALA A 330 -16.88 -12.97 17.34
CA ALA A 330 -15.46 -13.26 17.26
C ALA A 330 -14.56 -12.09 17.69
N ARG A 331 -15.13 -10.90 17.95
CA ARG A 331 -14.47 -9.58 18.13
C ARG A 331 -13.76 -9.07 16.87
N VAL A 332 -14.39 -9.27 15.72
CA VAL A 332 -13.92 -8.82 14.40
C VAL A 332 -14.94 -7.83 13.83
N PRO A 333 -14.52 -6.71 13.20
CA PRO A 333 -15.43 -5.73 12.60
C PRO A 333 -16.00 -6.25 11.27
N ALA A 334 -16.97 -7.16 11.34
CA ALA A 334 -17.47 -7.92 10.19
C ALA A 334 -18.04 -7.02 9.08
N VAL A 335 -18.76 -5.94 9.43
CA VAL A 335 -19.29 -4.99 8.45
C VAL A 335 -18.16 -4.30 7.71
N ALA A 336 -17.10 -3.89 8.41
CA ALA A 336 -15.93 -3.26 7.79
C ALA A 336 -15.19 -4.22 6.85
N VAL A 337 -15.12 -5.51 7.20
CA VAL A 337 -14.57 -6.56 6.31
C VAL A 337 -15.42 -6.68 5.04
N LEU A 338 -16.74 -6.83 5.16
CA LEU A 338 -17.64 -6.97 4.01
C LEU A 338 -17.64 -5.73 3.12
N ALA A 339 -17.65 -4.53 3.70
CA ALA A 339 -17.53 -3.27 2.97
C ALA A 339 -16.21 -3.22 2.18
N SER A 340 -15.10 -3.64 2.80
CA SER A 340 -13.78 -3.64 2.15
C SER A 340 -13.69 -4.64 0.98
N VAL A 341 -14.32 -5.79 1.14
CA VAL A 341 -14.33 -6.87 0.14
C VAL A 341 -15.24 -6.58 -1.05
N SER A 342 -16.31 -5.80 -0.86
CA SER A 342 -17.28 -5.49 -1.91
C SER A 342 -16.63 -4.93 -3.18
N PHE A 343 -15.58 -4.12 -3.04
CA PHE A 343 -14.79 -3.59 -4.14
C PHE A 343 -14.10 -4.68 -4.96
N GLY A 344 -13.55 -5.71 -4.31
CA GLY A 344 -12.98 -6.86 -5.01
C GLY A 344 -14.02 -7.63 -5.83
N VAL A 345 -15.24 -7.79 -5.31
CA VAL A 345 -16.34 -8.44 -6.05
C VAL A 345 -16.73 -7.62 -7.28
N VAL A 346 -16.81 -6.29 -7.14
CA VAL A 346 -17.03 -5.38 -8.27
C VAL A 346 -15.91 -5.53 -9.31
N THR A 347 -14.65 -5.63 -8.88
CA THR A 347 -13.52 -5.87 -9.78
C THR A 347 -13.65 -7.19 -10.55
N ALA A 348 -14.11 -8.27 -9.92
CA ALA A 348 -14.36 -9.53 -10.62
C ALA A 348 -15.43 -9.38 -11.72
N VAL A 349 -16.48 -8.60 -11.47
CA VAL A 349 -17.51 -8.28 -12.48
C VAL A 349 -16.95 -7.40 -13.59
N LEU A 350 -16.15 -6.38 -13.25
CA LEU A 350 -15.51 -5.51 -14.22
C LEU A 350 -14.54 -6.28 -15.12
N GLU A 351 -13.86 -7.30 -14.61
CA GLU A 351 -12.96 -8.14 -15.40
C GLU A 351 -13.71 -8.93 -16.48
N VAL A 352 -14.98 -9.32 -16.23
CA VAL A 352 -15.84 -9.93 -17.27
C VAL A 352 -16.14 -8.94 -18.39
N ALA A 353 -16.42 -7.67 -18.03
CA ALA A 353 -16.80 -6.64 -18.99
C ALA A 353 -15.60 -6.04 -19.75
N PHE A 354 -14.44 -5.94 -19.10
CA PHE A 354 -13.24 -5.28 -19.63
C PHE A 354 -11.96 -6.08 -19.36
N PRO A 355 -11.83 -7.30 -19.93
CA PRO A 355 -10.66 -8.15 -19.70
C PRO A 355 -9.33 -7.44 -19.98
N ASP A 356 -8.29 -7.75 -19.20
CA ASP A 356 -6.94 -7.17 -19.27
C ASP A 356 -6.83 -5.64 -19.02
N LYS A 357 -7.94 -4.91 -18.91
CA LYS A 357 -7.95 -3.44 -18.70
C LYS A 357 -8.08 -3.04 -17.25
N VAL A 358 -8.68 -3.89 -16.40
CA VAL A 358 -9.00 -3.52 -15.02
C VAL A 358 -7.75 -3.44 -14.16
N LEU A 359 -6.84 -4.42 -14.24
CA LEU A 359 -5.66 -4.48 -13.37
C LEU A 359 -4.75 -3.24 -13.52
N PRO A 360 -4.33 -2.80 -14.73
CA PRO A 360 -3.52 -1.59 -14.87
C PRO A 360 -4.16 -0.35 -14.24
N VAL A 361 -5.48 -0.20 -14.37
CA VAL A 361 -6.23 0.91 -13.76
C VAL A 361 -6.17 0.83 -12.24
N LEU A 362 -6.35 -0.34 -11.64
CA LEU A 362 -6.24 -0.52 -10.18
C LEU A 362 -4.83 -0.17 -9.68
N LEU A 363 -3.77 -0.61 -10.38
CA LEU A 363 -2.39 -0.28 -10.04
C LEU A 363 -2.15 1.24 -10.04
N ASN A 364 -2.66 1.92 -11.06
CA ASN A 364 -2.56 3.38 -11.21
C ASN A 364 -3.36 4.15 -10.14
N ILE A 365 -4.56 3.67 -9.79
CA ILE A 365 -5.36 4.24 -8.69
C ILE A 365 -4.62 4.13 -7.37
N VAL A 366 -4.07 2.96 -7.04
CA VAL A 366 -3.31 2.83 -5.79
C VAL A 366 -2.05 3.68 -5.84
N GLY A 367 -1.31 3.66 -6.94
CA GLY A 367 -0.10 4.46 -7.10
C GLY A 367 -0.32 5.94 -6.85
N SER A 368 -1.30 6.52 -7.53
CA SER A 368 -1.65 7.95 -7.40
C SER A 368 -2.20 8.32 -6.02
N THR A 369 -3.03 7.46 -5.41
CA THR A 369 -3.54 7.68 -4.04
C THR A 369 -2.42 7.55 -3.00
N SER A 370 -1.49 6.59 -3.15
CA SER A 370 -0.29 6.47 -2.30
C SER A 370 0.53 7.76 -2.30
N LEU A 371 0.76 8.38 -3.46
CA LEU A 371 1.51 9.64 -3.54
C LEU A 371 0.84 10.76 -2.74
N LEU A 372 -0.48 10.86 -2.75
CA LEU A 372 -1.21 11.86 -1.95
C LEU A 372 -1.19 11.55 -0.45
N VAL A 373 -1.29 10.28 -0.06
CA VAL A 373 -1.14 9.86 1.34
C VAL A 373 0.28 10.14 1.85
N TRP A 374 1.30 9.90 1.02
CA TRP A 374 2.69 10.23 1.35
C TRP A 374 2.93 11.74 1.41
N THR A 375 2.28 12.51 0.54
CA THR A 375 2.26 13.98 0.60
C THR A 375 1.70 14.45 1.94
N SER A 376 0.55 13.92 2.37
CA SER A 376 -0.05 14.33 3.64
C SER A 376 0.83 13.94 4.84
N ALA A 377 1.55 12.82 4.76
CA ALA A 377 2.48 12.38 5.79
C ALA A 377 3.67 13.33 5.96
N LEU A 378 4.32 13.70 4.85
CA LEU A 378 5.47 14.62 4.88
C LEU A 378 5.06 16.03 5.30
N LEU A 379 3.90 16.53 4.83
CA LEU A 379 3.35 17.80 5.26
C LEU A 379 2.98 17.79 6.75
N ALA A 380 2.36 16.71 7.23
CA ALA A 380 2.02 16.56 8.64
C ALA A 380 3.27 16.51 9.51
N GLN A 381 4.30 15.78 9.09
CA GLN A 381 5.57 15.74 9.83
C GLN A 381 6.23 17.11 9.87
N LEU A 382 6.28 17.83 8.73
CA LEU A 382 6.83 19.17 8.68
C LEU A 382 6.10 20.12 9.67
N ALA A 383 4.77 20.14 9.62
CA ALA A 383 3.96 21.01 10.47
C ALA A 383 4.09 20.65 11.96
N LEU A 384 3.99 19.37 12.31
CA LEU A 384 4.08 18.89 13.69
C LEU A 384 5.48 19.08 14.26
N ARG A 385 6.52 18.87 13.44
CA ARG A 385 7.90 19.07 13.88
C ARG A 385 8.22 20.54 14.13
N LEU A 386 7.81 21.43 13.22
CA LEU A 386 7.99 22.87 13.43
C LEU A 386 7.23 23.37 14.67
N ARG A 387 6.05 22.80 14.96
CA ARG A 387 5.29 23.11 16.18
C ARG A 387 6.02 22.61 17.43
N ALA A 388 6.48 21.36 17.42
CA ALA A 388 7.23 20.78 18.54
C ALA A 388 8.53 21.55 18.84
N ASP A 389 9.27 21.96 17.80
CA ASP A 389 10.51 22.73 17.96
C ASP A 389 10.24 24.15 18.51
N ARG A 390 9.13 24.79 18.13
CA ARG A 390 8.68 26.08 18.71
C ARG A 390 8.26 25.96 20.18
N GLU A 391 7.63 24.85 20.53
CA GLU A 391 7.13 24.57 21.88
C GLU A 391 8.20 23.98 22.80
N GLY A 392 9.40 23.68 22.29
CA GLY A 392 10.47 23.03 23.06
C GLY A 392 10.17 21.58 23.43
N THR A 393 9.25 20.92 22.72
CA THR A 393 8.85 19.53 23.01
C THR A 393 9.96 18.56 22.63
N VAL A 394 10.38 17.72 23.59
CA VAL A 394 11.38 16.67 23.36
C VAL A 394 10.73 15.49 22.64
N LEU A 395 11.24 15.15 21.46
CA LEU A 395 10.74 14.04 20.64
C LEU A 395 11.56 12.77 20.86
N PRO A 396 10.93 11.59 21.08
CA PRO A 396 11.63 10.30 21.27
C PRO A 396 12.44 9.84 20.07
N LEU A 397 12.04 10.28 18.88
CA LEU A 397 12.76 10.07 17.62
C LEU A 397 12.78 11.38 16.85
N ARG A 398 13.92 11.66 16.22
CA ARG A 398 14.07 12.79 15.30
C ARG A 398 14.60 12.28 13.97
N MET A 399 13.91 12.60 12.89
CA MET A 399 14.36 12.41 11.52
C MET A 399 15.67 13.17 11.32
N ALA A 400 16.71 12.45 10.89
CA ALA A 400 17.99 13.06 10.60
C ALA A 400 17.85 14.04 9.42
N GLY A 401 18.57 15.17 9.46
CA GLY A 401 18.56 16.15 8.36
C GLY A 401 17.25 16.91 8.18
N PHE A 402 16.40 16.98 9.20
CA PHE A 402 15.24 17.89 9.19
C PHE A 402 15.71 19.36 9.20
N PRO A 403 15.10 20.28 8.41
CA PRO A 403 13.96 20.07 7.51
C PRO A 403 14.33 19.66 6.06
N TRP A 404 15.61 19.60 5.69
CA TRP A 404 16.07 19.35 4.32
C TRP A 404 15.59 18.03 3.73
N LEU A 405 15.62 16.92 4.50
CA LEU A 405 15.16 15.62 3.99
C LEU A 405 13.64 15.57 3.79
N THR A 406 12.86 16.20 4.66
CA THR A 406 11.41 16.35 4.45
C THR A 406 11.13 17.22 3.23
N GLY A 407 11.88 18.32 3.07
CA GLY A 407 11.81 19.20 1.91
C GLY A 407 12.16 18.48 0.60
N LEU A 408 13.19 17.63 0.61
CA LEU A 408 13.55 16.79 -0.54
C LEU A 408 12.41 15.83 -0.93
N GLY A 409 11.76 15.19 0.06
CA GLY A 409 10.62 14.31 -0.20
C GLY A 409 9.45 15.06 -0.84
N LEU A 410 9.14 16.26 -0.34
CA LEU A 410 8.11 17.13 -0.93
C LEU A 410 8.50 17.60 -2.34
N LEU A 411 9.77 17.93 -2.57
CA LEU A 411 10.27 18.28 -3.90
C LEU A 411 10.13 17.12 -4.89
N ILE A 412 10.48 15.90 -4.47
CA ILE A 412 10.29 14.69 -5.27
C ILE A 412 8.81 14.51 -5.63
N LEU A 413 7.89 14.65 -4.67
CA LEU A 413 6.46 14.58 -4.93
C LEU A 413 5.98 15.65 -5.92
N VAL A 414 6.42 16.90 -5.75
CA VAL A 414 6.11 17.98 -6.70
C VAL A 414 6.62 17.64 -8.10
N ALA A 415 7.83 17.10 -8.23
CA ALA A 415 8.38 16.67 -9.51
C ALA A 415 7.57 15.52 -10.12
N ILE A 416 7.19 14.50 -9.33
CA ILE A 416 6.34 13.38 -9.78
C ILE A 416 5.00 13.89 -10.29
N PHE A 417 4.33 14.78 -9.54
CA PHE A 417 3.06 15.36 -9.97
C PHE A 417 3.22 16.23 -11.20
N ALA A 418 4.25 17.07 -11.28
CA ALA A 418 4.51 17.92 -12.44
C ALA A 418 4.68 17.09 -13.71
N VAL A 419 5.54 16.05 -13.69
CA VAL A 419 5.72 15.17 -14.85
C VAL A 419 4.45 14.36 -15.14
N GLY A 420 3.75 13.89 -14.10
CA GLY A 420 2.49 13.16 -14.27
C GLY A 420 1.35 14.00 -14.84
N PHE A 421 1.32 15.32 -14.62
CA PHE A 421 0.35 16.22 -15.25
C PHE A 421 0.71 16.55 -16.71
N ILE A 422 1.99 16.44 -17.07
CA ILE A 422 2.46 16.63 -18.45
C ILE A 422 2.17 15.37 -19.29
N GLY A 423 2.27 14.17 -18.72
CA GLY A 423 2.03 12.92 -19.43
C GLY A 423 0.56 12.71 -19.79
N GLU A 424 0.27 12.38 -21.06
CA GLU A 424 -1.10 12.15 -21.54
C GLU A 424 -1.79 10.97 -20.86
N ASP A 425 -1.03 9.89 -20.58
CA ASP A 425 -1.56 8.69 -19.92
C ASP A 425 -1.75 8.86 -18.41
N SER A 426 -0.87 9.63 -17.76
CA SER A 426 -0.87 9.81 -16.30
C SER A 426 -1.79 10.95 -15.83
N ARG A 427 -2.02 11.96 -16.68
CA ARG A 427 -2.82 13.14 -16.34
C ARG A 427 -4.27 12.82 -15.97
N PRO A 428 -5.04 12.00 -16.72
CA PRO A 428 -6.41 11.65 -16.34
C PRO A 428 -6.49 10.97 -14.97
N GLN A 429 -5.50 10.13 -14.66
CA GLN A 429 -5.40 9.47 -13.36
C GLN A 429 -5.13 10.46 -12.22
N LEU A 430 -4.24 11.45 -12.41
CA LEU A 430 -4.02 12.47 -11.40
C LEU A 430 -5.27 13.34 -11.21
N LEU A 431 -5.90 13.79 -12.30
CA LEU A 431 -7.13 14.59 -12.22
C LEU A 431 -8.25 13.86 -11.48
N SER A 432 -8.45 12.56 -11.75
CA SER A 432 -9.45 11.76 -11.04
C SER A 432 -9.10 11.59 -9.57
N THR A 433 -7.83 11.42 -9.23
CA THR A 433 -7.35 11.27 -7.85
C THR A 433 -7.50 12.59 -7.05
N PHE A 434 -7.10 13.72 -7.62
CA PHE A 434 -7.31 15.04 -7.01
C PHE A 434 -8.80 15.37 -6.90
N GLY A 435 -9.61 15.00 -7.91
CA GLY A 435 -11.06 15.11 -7.86
C GLY A 435 -11.67 14.29 -6.73
N LEU A 436 -11.24 13.04 -6.56
CA LEU A 436 -11.64 12.18 -5.44
C LEU A 436 -11.30 12.83 -4.09
N VAL A 437 -10.09 13.34 -3.93
CA VAL A 437 -9.68 14.03 -2.69
C VAL A 437 -10.51 15.28 -2.44
N ALA A 438 -10.82 16.07 -3.47
CA ALA A 438 -11.69 17.22 -3.35
C ALA A 438 -13.12 16.82 -2.92
N VAL A 439 -13.68 15.77 -3.51
CA VAL A 439 -15.00 15.24 -3.13
C VAL A 439 -15.00 14.76 -1.68
N LEU A 440 -13.98 13.99 -1.27
CA LEU A 440 -13.85 13.54 0.12
C LEU A 440 -13.69 14.73 1.07
N ALA A 441 -12.89 15.74 0.73
CA ALA A 441 -12.70 16.92 1.55
C ALA A 441 -14.00 17.70 1.73
N VAL A 442 -14.76 17.92 0.65
CA VAL A 442 -16.06 18.60 0.70
C VAL A 442 -17.08 17.79 1.50
N ALA A 443 -17.17 16.48 1.27
CA ALA A 443 -18.09 15.60 2.01
C ALA A 443 -17.80 15.61 3.51
N ASN A 444 -16.53 15.47 3.91
CA ASN A 444 -16.13 15.53 5.32
C ASN A 444 -16.35 16.94 5.91
N TRP A 445 -16.09 18.00 5.15
CA TRP A 445 -16.37 19.37 5.61
C TRP A 445 -17.87 19.59 5.88
N LEU A 446 -18.74 19.12 4.98
CA LEU A 446 -20.19 19.18 5.17
C LEU A 446 -20.63 18.38 6.40
N HIS A 447 -20.12 17.17 6.57
CA HIS A 447 -20.38 16.33 7.75
C HIS A 447 -20.02 17.03 9.06
N HIS A 448 -18.81 17.59 9.14
CA HIS A 448 -18.34 18.34 10.32
C HIS A 448 -19.17 19.61 10.57
N ARG A 449 -19.61 20.30 9.51
CA ARG A 449 -20.48 21.48 9.63
C ARG A 449 -21.86 21.10 10.17
N SER A 450 -22.47 20.02 9.68
CA SER A 450 -23.76 19.52 10.16
C SER A 450 -23.69 18.99 11.59
N ALA A 451 -22.60 18.33 11.99
CA ALA A 451 -22.40 17.86 13.35
C ALA A 451 -22.34 19.03 14.35
N LYS A 452 -21.54 20.07 14.05
CA LYS A 452 -21.47 21.29 14.87
C LYS A 452 -22.81 22.00 15.00
N ALA A 453 -23.58 22.09 13.91
CA ALA A 453 -24.92 22.69 13.93
C ALA A 453 -25.88 21.92 14.87
N ARG A 454 -25.84 20.58 14.84
CA ARG A 454 -26.67 19.74 15.73
C ARG A 454 -26.30 19.89 17.21
N GLU A 455 -25.02 20.03 17.54
CA GLU A 455 -24.57 20.31 18.91
C GLU A 455 -25.07 21.67 19.41
N HIS A 456 -25.07 22.70 18.55
CA HIS A 456 -25.56 24.03 18.94
C HIS A 456 -27.08 24.07 19.14
N THR A 457 -27.85 23.37 18.30
CA THR A 457 -29.31 23.24 18.49
C THR A 457 -29.66 22.36 19.70
N GLY A 458 -28.90 21.29 19.97
CA GLY A 458 -29.10 20.46 21.16
C GLY A 458 -28.79 21.20 22.46
N ALA A 459 -27.74 22.03 22.47
CA ALA A 459 -27.38 22.86 23.62
C ALA A 459 -28.40 23.97 23.90
N SER A 460 -29.02 24.56 22.87
CA SER A 460 -30.09 25.57 23.07
C SER A 460 -31.37 24.95 23.64
N VAL A 461 -31.73 23.74 23.23
CA VAL A 461 -32.92 23.02 23.74
C VAL A 461 -32.74 22.59 25.20
N ILE A 462 -31.52 22.25 25.64
CA ILE A 462 -31.23 21.94 27.05
C ILE A 462 -31.21 23.21 27.91
N ALA A 463 -30.78 24.35 27.35
CA ALA A 463 -30.80 25.64 28.06
C ALA A 463 -32.23 26.22 28.23
N GLU A 464 -33.19 25.81 27.40
CA GLU A 464 -34.61 26.21 27.50
C GLU A 464 -35.49 25.23 28.28
N ALA A 465 -34.95 24.10 28.76
CA ALA A 465 -35.70 23.18 29.61
C ALA A 465 -35.99 23.86 30.97
N PRO A 466 -37.26 24.06 31.37
CA PRO A 466 -37.58 24.67 32.65
C PRO A 466 -37.04 23.79 33.77
N VAL A 467 -36.27 24.38 34.67
CA VAL A 467 -35.86 23.77 35.93
C VAL A 467 -37.15 23.51 36.72
N LEU A 468 -37.63 22.27 36.69
CA LEU A 468 -38.66 21.80 37.62
C LEU A 468 -37.98 21.72 38.99
N ILE A 469 -38.24 22.74 39.80
CA ILE A 469 -37.98 22.72 41.24
C ILE A 469 -39.13 21.93 41.85
N ASP A 470 -38.83 20.72 42.35
CA ASP A 470 -39.65 20.03 43.35
C ASP A 470 -38.96 20.15 44.72
#